data_AF-A0A2T2SNV7-F1
#
_entry.id   AF-A0A2T2SNV7-F1
#
_cell.length_a   1.000
_cell.length_b   1.000
_cell.length_c   1.000
_cell.angle_alpha   90.00
_cell.angle_beta   90.00
_cell.angle_gamma   90.00
#
_symmetry.space_group_name_H-M   'P 1'
#
loop_
_entity.id
_entity.type
_entity.pdbx_description
1 polymer ?
#
loop_
_entity_poly.entity_id
_entity_poly.type
_entity_poly.pdbx_seq_one_letter_code
_entity_poly.pdbx_strand_id
1 'polypeptide(L)'
;MAEQNGTTARLKTRYRDEVVPALKDEFGYDNDMEVPRLEKVVINKGVGDAPENQKLLDDAVDELRKITGQHPSITRAKKSVASFDIRKGDAVGAKVTLRDTRMYEFFDRLVTLALPRQRDFQGVPDRSFDGRGNYTLGLPEQIIFPEIDVDRTDRIHGMDVAFVTTAETDEESYELLKALGMPFVRREEGEDEAAAEEERERAEREAALQAAREETDLFEEEEEDEPESPEASGEGEEAEGEEAEGEEEDAAQAEA
;
A
#
# COMPACT_ATOMS: atom_id res chain seq x y z
N MET A 1 -18.67 6.23 46.57
CA MET A 1 -17.55 7.16 46.34
C MET A 1 -16.28 6.35 46.19
N ALA A 2 -15.94 6.05 44.93
CA ALA A 2 -14.63 5.60 44.50
C ALA A 2 -14.53 6.05 43.04
N GLU A 3 -14.32 7.35 42.85
CA GLU A 3 -13.97 7.94 41.56
C GLU A 3 -12.59 7.43 41.18
N GLN A 4 -12.58 6.37 40.35
CA GLN A 4 -11.39 6.03 39.59
C GLN A 4 -11.36 6.98 38.39
N ASN A 5 -10.56 8.03 38.48
CA ASN A 5 -10.15 8.86 37.35
C ASN A 5 -9.29 8.01 36.39
N GLY A 6 -9.95 7.14 35.62
CA GLY A 6 -9.39 6.62 34.38
C GLY A 6 -9.49 7.74 33.36
N THR A 7 -8.36 8.37 33.06
CA THR A 7 -8.19 9.49 32.13
C THR A 7 -9.08 9.31 30.90
N THR A 8 -10.22 10.01 30.84
CA THR A 8 -11.04 9.99 29.64
C THR A 8 -10.24 10.72 28.57
N ALA A 9 -9.85 10.02 27.51
CA ALA A 9 -9.08 10.62 26.41
C ALA A 9 -9.77 11.91 25.98
N ARG A 10 -9.03 13.03 25.91
CA ARG A 10 -9.54 14.37 25.60
C ARG A 10 -10.47 14.36 24.37
N LEU A 11 -10.06 13.66 23.32
CA LEU A 11 -10.84 13.52 22.10
C LEU A 11 -12.13 12.71 22.26
N LYS A 12 -12.20 11.77 23.22
CA LYS A 12 -13.42 11.01 23.49
C LYS A 12 -14.50 11.88 24.15
N THR A 13 -14.09 12.82 25.01
CA THR A 13 -14.99 13.83 25.57
C THR A 13 -15.42 14.81 24.47
N ARG A 14 -14.47 15.32 23.70
CA ARG A 14 -14.73 16.22 22.57
C ARG A 14 -15.69 15.62 21.54
N TYR A 15 -15.52 14.33 21.22
CA TYR A 15 -16.40 13.61 20.32
C TYR A 15 -17.86 13.66 20.81
N ARG A 16 -18.10 13.39 22.10
CA ARG A 16 -19.47 13.35 22.66
C ARG A 16 -20.09 14.73 22.81
N ASP A 17 -19.31 15.71 23.24
CA ASP A 17 -19.83 17.01 23.65
C ASP A 17 -19.92 18.00 22.49
N GLU A 18 -19.01 17.91 21.51
CA GLU A 18 -18.90 18.87 20.40
C GLU A 18 -19.19 18.23 19.03
N VAL A 19 -18.61 17.05 18.75
CA VAL A 19 -18.67 16.47 17.40
C VAL A 19 -20.02 15.83 17.10
N VAL A 20 -20.60 15.08 18.06
CA VAL A 20 -21.92 14.47 17.91
C VAL A 20 -23.02 15.50 17.60
N PRO A 21 -23.18 16.61 18.36
CA PRO A 21 -24.19 17.60 18.03
C PRO A 21 -23.92 18.29 16.69
N ALA A 22 -22.66 18.60 16.35
CA ALA A 22 -22.31 19.21 15.08
C ALA A 22 -22.70 18.33 13.87
N LEU A 23 -22.37 17.04 13.91
CA LEU A 23 -22.73 16.10 12.84
C LEU A 23 -24.24 15.87 12.75
N LYS A 24 -24.93 15.87 13.90
CA LYS A 24 -26.39 15.74 13.92
C LYS A 24 -27.07 16.95 13.29
N ASP A 25 -26.58 18.16 13.55
CA ASP A 25 -27.13 19.39 12.97
C ASP A 25 -26.83 19.48 11.46
N GLU A 26 -25.68 18.98 11.01
CA GLU A 26 -25.26 19.02 9.60
C GLU A 26 -25.99 18.00 8.73
N PHE A 27 -26.08 16.74 9.17
CA PHE A 27 -26.67 15.66 8.39
C PHE A 27 -28.13 15.35 8.77
N GLY A 28 -28.64 15.95 9.85
CA GLY A 28 -30.04 15.84 10.24
C GLY A 28 -30.46 14.45 10.74
N TYR A 29 -29.55 13.70 11.37
CA TYR A 29 -29.85 12.34 11.86
C TYR A 29 -31.02 12.32 12.85
N ASP A 30 -31.93 11.36 12.67
CA ASP A 30 -33.09 11.18 13.55
C ASP A 30 -32.66 10.58 14.90
N ASN A 31 -31.63 9.73 14.91
CA ASN A 31 -31.16 9.03 16.10
C ASN A 31 -29.69 9.34 16.43
N ASP A 32 -29.40 9.61 17.70
CA ASP A 32 -28.04 9.91 18.17
C ASP A 32 -27.06 8.74 17.93
N MET A 33 -27.58 7.52 17.82
CA MET A 33 -26.78 6.33 17.57
C MET A 33 -26.42 6.10 16.10
N GLU A 34 -27.04 6.85 15.17
CA GLU A 34 -26.70 6.83 13.74
C GLU A 34 -25.47 7.67 13.43
N VAL A 35 -25.11 8.59 14.33
CA VAL A 35 -23.95 9.47 14.15
C VAL A 35 -22.67 8.62 13.96
N PRO A 36 -21.94 8.85 12.85
CA PRO A 36 -20.71 8.13 12.54
C PRO A 36 -19.67 8.23 13.67
N ARG A 37 -19.04 7.10 13.97
CA ARG A 37 -17.98 7.01 14.99
C ARG A 37 -16.77 6.26 14.46
N LEU A 38 -15.62 6.54 15.06
CA LEU A 38 -14.41 5.77 14.82
C LEU A 38 -14.51 4.41 15.54
N GLU A 39 -14.46 3.31 14.79
CA GLU A 39 -14.57 1.94 15.33
C GLU A 39 -13.21 1.42 15.79
N LYS A 40 -12.20 1.58 14.94
CA LYS A 40 -10.83 1.12 15.19
C LYS A 40 -9.85 1.88 14.31
N VAL A 41 -8.60 1.95 14.78
CA VAL A 41 -7.47 2.40 13.98
C VAL A 41 -6.51 1.24 13.82
N VAL A 42 -6.21 0.89 12.58
CA VAL A 42 -5.26 -0.17 12.24
C VAL A 42 -4.00 0.49 11.72
N ILE A 43 -2.87 0.22 12.38
CA ILE A 43 -1.56 0.68 11.93
C ILE A 43 -0.84 -0.55 11.40
N ASN A 44 -0.35 -0.45 10.18
CA ASN A 44 0.34 -1.51 9.48
C ASN A 44 1.72 -1.04 9.05
N LYS A 45 2.73 -1.86 9.29
CA LYS A 45 4.08 -1.63 8.80
C LYS A 45 4.53 -2.85 8.01
N GLY A 46 4.69 -2.66 6.70
CA GLY A 46 5.27 -3.65 5.80
C GLY A 46 6.79 -3.56 5.82
N VAL A 47 7.47 -4.70 5.97
CA VAL A 47 8.93 -4.80 5.92
C VAL A 47 9.29 -5.87 4.90
N GLY A 48 9.46 -5.47 3.63
CA GLY A 48 9.72 -6.40 2.52
C GLY A 48 10.96 -7.27 2.73
N ASP A 49 12.01 -6.72 3.35
CA ASP A 49 13.29 -7.38 3.63
C ASP A 49 13.27 -8.25 4.91
N ALA A 50 12.11 -8.40 5.56
CA ALA A 50 11.97 -9.17 6.80
C ALA A 50 12.35 -10.67 6.71
N PRO A 51 12.12 -11.42 5.61
CA PRO A 51 12.49 -12.83 5.56
C PRO A 51 14.01 -13.03 5.57
N GLU A 52 14.77 -12.08 5.02
CA GLU A 52 16.24 -12.11 5.02
C GLU A 52 16.84 -11.61 6.33
N ASN A 53 16.21 -10.58 6.93
CA ASN A 53 16.71 -9.96 8.14
C ASN A 53 15.65 -9.84 9.24
N GLN A 54 15.63 -10.84 10.13
CA GLN A 54 14.73 -10.87 11.28
C GLN A 54 14.88 -9.67 12.22
N LYS A 55 16.06 -9.02 12.26
CA LYS A 55 16.28 -7.85 13.12
C LYS A 55 15.41 -6.67 12.71
N LEU A 56 15.23 -6.44 11.41
CA LEU A 56 14.37 -5.35 10.90
C LEU A 56 12.92 -5.53 11.34
N LEU A 57 12.47 -6.79 11.46
CA LEU A 57 11.14 -7.11 11.95
C LEU A 57 11.03 -6.83 13.45
N ASP A 58 12.03 -7.21 14.24
CA ASP A 58 12.06 -6.94 15.68
C ASP A 58 12.08 -5.43 15.95
N ASP A 59 12.86 -4.66 15.18
CA ASP A 59 12.90 -3.20 15.27
C ASP A 59 11.54 -2.59 14.91
N ALA A 60 10.89 -3.07 13.84
CA ALA A 60 9.54 -2.63 13.48
C ALA A 60 8.50 -2.92 14.58
N VAL A 61 8.61 -4.07 15.26
CA VAL A 61 7.76 -4.44 16.39
C VAL A 61 8.00 -3.49 17.58
N ASP A 62 9.25 -3.19 17.89
CA ASP A 62 9.62 -2.30 18.98
C ASP A 62 9.21 -0.84 18.72
N GLU A 63 9.37 -0.34 17.50
CA GLU A 63 8.90 0.98 17.09
C GLU A 63 7.38 1.12 17.23
N LEU A 64 6.61 0.17 16.66
CA LEU A 64 5.15 0.17 16.79
C LEU A 64 4.70 0.08 18.24
N ARG A 65 5.44 -0.67 19.06
CA ARG A 65 5.17 -0.76 20.50
C ARG A 65 5.42 0.56 21.22
N LYS A 66 6.49 1.30 20.88
CA LYS A 66 6.77 2.63 21.43
C LYS A 66 5.70 3.64 21.02
N ILE A 67 5.32 3.63 19.75
CA ILE A 67 4.30 4.55 19.21
C ILE A 67 2.94 4.25 19.83
N THR A 68 2.50 3.00 19.87
CA THR A 68 1.10 2.67 20.24
C THR A 68 0.90 2.25 21.68
N GLY A 69 1.97 1.91 22.41
CA GLY A 69 1.89 1.33 23.76
C GLY A 69 1.28 -0.08 23.79
N GLN A 70 1.08 -0.70 22.63
CA GLN A 70 0.49 -2.03 22.49
C GLN A 70 1.44 -2.96 21.74
N HIS A 71 1.50 -4.22 22.14
CA HIS A 71 2.31 -5.21 21.43
C HIS A 71 1.69 -5.50 20.06
N PRO A 72 2.41 -5.30 18.95
CA PRO A 72 1.91 -5.56 17.61
C PRO A 72 1.87 -7.07 17.32
N SER A 73 1.08 -7.45 16.31
CA SER A 73 0.98 -8.81 15.79
C SER A 73 1.79 -8.91 14.50
N ILE A 74 2.64 -9.92 14.41
CA ILE A 74 3.44 -10.19 13.21
C ILE A 74 2.54 -10.74 12.10
N THR A 75 2.58 -10.11 10.93
CA THR A 75 1.87 -10.55 9.74
C THR A 75 2.72 -11.55 8.96
N ARG A 76 2.12 -12.71 8.67
CA ARG A 76 2.76 -13.79 7.92
C ARG A 76 2.19 -13.91 6.51
N ALA A 77 3.02 -14.27 5.55
CA ALA A 77 2.62 -14.48 4.17
C ALA A 77 1.61 -15.62 4.04
N LYS A 78 0.49 -15.35 3.34
CA LYS A 78 -0.56 -16.35 3.07
C LYS A 78 -0.25 -17.23 1.86
N LYS A 79 0.41 -16.65 0.85
CA LYS A 79 0.79 -17.28 -0.42
C LYS A 79 2.30 -17.13 -0.60
N SER A 80 2.91 -18.09 -1.30
CA SER A 80 4.29 -17.98 -1.75
C SER A 80 4.31 -17.23 -3.08
N VAL A 81 5.23 -16.29 -3.23
CA VAL A 81 5.40 -15.52 -4.47
C VAL A 81 6.90 -15.44 -4.77
N ALA A 82 7.32 -16.03 -5.89
CA ALA A 82 8.74 -16.14 -6.24
C ALA A 82 9.37 -14.77 -6.54
N SER A 83 8.62 -13.83 -7.14
CA SER A 83 9.13 -12.48 -7.49
C SER A 83 9.58 -11.64 -6.30
N PHE A 84 9.11 -11.98 -5.09
CA PHE A 84 9.48 -11.30 -3.85
C PHE A 84 10.29 -12.20 -2.90
N ASP A 85 10.70 -13.39 -3.36
CA ASP A 85 11.39 -14.41 -2.57
C ASP A 85 10.67 -14.82 -1.25
N ILE A 86 9.35 -14.63 -1.20
CA ILE A 86 8.53 -14.91 -0.02
C ILE A 86 7.88 -16.29 -0.11
N ARG A 87 8.01 -17.09 0.96
CA ARG A 87 7.32 -18.37 1.14
C ARG A 87 6.15 -18.23 2.11
N LYS A 88 5.15 -19.10 1.95
CA LYS A 88 4.01 -19.17 2.87
C LYS A 88 4.49 -19.40 4.31
N GLY A 89 4.08 -18.51 5.22
CA GLY A 89 4.43 -18.55 6.64
C GLY A 89 5.56 -17.61 7.06
N ASP A 90 6.30 -17.05 6.09
CA ASP A 90 7.35 -16.06 6.35
C ASP A 90 6.76 -14.79 6.96
N ALA A 91 7.52 -14.15 7.84
CA ALA A 91 7.13 -12.89 8.44
C ALA A 91 7.43 -11.73 7.48
N VAL A 92 6.41 -10.93 7.17
CA VAL A 92 6.49 -9.85 6.16
C VAL A 92 6.29 -8.47 6.81
N GLY A 93 5.74 -8.41 8.01
CA GLY A 93 5.54 -7.14 8.70
C GLY A 93 4.89 -7.28 10.06
N ALA A 94 4.43 -6.16 10.57
CA ALA A 94 3.76 -6.07 11.86
C ALA A 94 2.56 -5.13 11.76
N LYS A 95 1.48 -5.49 12.45
CA LYS A 95 0.28 -4.65 12.54
C LYS A 95 -0.22 -4.54 13.96
N VAL A 96 -0.88 -3.43 14.27
CA VAL A 96 -1.57 -3.22 15.54
C VAL A 96 -2.95 -2.64 15.28
N THR A 97 -3.92 -3.10 16.08
CA THR A 97 -5.29 -2.58 16.01
C THR A 97 -5.62 -1.95 17.35
N LEU A 98 -5.87 -0.65 17.31
CA LEU A 98 -6.25 0.16 18.45
C LEU A 98 -7.77 0.34 18.47
N ARG A 99 -8.35 0.23 19.66
CA ARG A 99 -9.77 0.42 19.92
C ARG A 99 -9.96 1.26 21.19
N ASP A 100 -11.18 1.76 21.38
CA ASP A 100 -11.58 2.51 22.56
C ASP A 100 -10.65 3.69 22.85
N THR A 101 -10.18 3.83 24.09
CA THR A 101 -9.41 4.98 24.56
C THR A 101 -8.06 5.12 23.85
N ARG A 102 -7.34 4.01 23.63
CA ARG A 102 -6.01 4.02 22.98
C ARG A 102 -6.05 4.53 21.55
N MET A 103 -7.16 4.27 20.87
CA MET A 103 -7.40 4.75 19.51
C MET A 103 -7.49 6.28 19.48
N TYR A 104 -8.29 6.87 20.38
CA TYR A 104 -8.41 8.33 20.50
C TYR A 104 -7.10 8.98 20.95
N GLU A 105 -6.34 8.36 21.87
CA GLU A 105 -5.02 8.86 22.28
C GLU A 105 -3.99 8.81 21.16
N PHE A 106 -4.01 7.76 20.34
CA PHE A 106 -3.15 7.67 19.15
C PHE A 106 -3.54 8.73 18.12
N PHE A 107 -4.83 8.91 17.84
CA PHE A 107 -5.31 9.95 16.92
C PHE A 107 -4.89 11.35 17.37
N ASP A 108 -5.05 11.66 18.67
CA ASP A 108 -4.65 12.96 19.24
C ASP A 108 -3.15 13.22 19.08
N ARG A 109 -2.31 12.21 19.35
CA ARG A 109 -0.86 12.31 19.15
C ARG A 109 -0.49 12.43 17.68
N LEU A 110 -1.16 11.70 16.79
CA LEU A 110 -0.91 11.78 15.36
C LEU A 110 -1.17 13.21 14.84
N VAL A 111 -2.35 13.76 15.14
CA VAL A 111 -2.78 15.07 14.65
C VAL A 111 -1.99 16.21 15.30
N THR A 112 -1.79 16.17 16.62
CA THR A 112 -1.20 17.29 17.37
C THR A 112 0.34 17.28 17.33
N LEU A 113 0.96 16.09 17.33
CA LEU A 113 2.42 15.96 17.45
C LEU A 113 3.10 15.46 16.18
N ALA A 114 2.55 14.44 15.52
CA ALA A 114 3.25 13.76 14.43
C ALA A 114 3.12 14.49 13.10
N LEU A 115 1.89 14.85 12.67
CA LEU A 115 1.66 15.51 11.38
C LEU A 115 2.41 16.84 11.24
N PRO A 116 2.43 17.74 12.24
CA PRO A 116 3.18 19.00 12.11
C PRO A 116 4.71 18.82 12.02
N ARG A 117 5.22 17.64 12.39
CA ARG A 117 6.66 17.33 12.31
C ARG A 117 7.06 16.67 11.00
N GLN A 118 6.10 16.29 10.17
CA GLN A 118 6.37 15.75 8.85
C GLN A 118 7.04 16.81 7.97
N ARG A 119 8.09 16.41 7.26
CA ARG A 119 8.78 17.29 6.31
C ARG A 119 7.82 17.66 5.17
N ASP A 120 7.75 18.95 4.85
CA ASP A 120 6.87 19.51 3.80
C ASP A 120 5.38 19.22 4.00
N PHE A 121 4.90 19.25 5.25
CA PHE A 121 3.49 19.01 5.56
C PHE A 121 2.57 20.14 5.08
N GLN A 122 1.76 19.88 4.05
CA GLN A 122 0.74 20.79 3.53
C GLN A 122 -0.68 20.45 4.02
N GLY A 123 -0.84 19.31 4.69
CA GLY A 123 -2.12 18.72 5.06
C GLY A 123 -2.20 17.27 4.58
N VAL A 124 -3.26 16.57 4.98
CA VAL A 124 -3.56 15.23 4.49
C VAL A 124 -4.52 15.29 3.29
N PRO A 125 -4.36 14.42 2.29
CA PRO A 125 -5.24 14.39 1.13
C PRO A 125 -6.66 13.96 1.53
N ASP A 126 -7.66 14.55 0.92
CA ASP A 126 -9.08 14.19 1.10
C ASP A 126 -9.55 13.10 0.13
N ARG A 127 -8.67 12.60 -0.75
CA ARG A 127 -8.98 11.56 -1.74
C ARG A 127 -8.76 10.13 -1.25
N SER A 128 -8.14 9.95 -0.09
CA SER A 128 -7.75 8.62 0.42
C SER A 128 -8.88 7.87 1.13
N PHE A 129 -10.14 8.18 0.80
CA PHE A 129 -11.30 7.43 1.25
C PHE A 129 -11.62 6.28 0.28
N ASP A 130 -12.26 5.23 0.78
CA ASP A 130 -12.52 3.99 0.04
C ASP A 130 -13.95 3.88 -0.54
N GLY A 131 -14.73 4.97 -0.53
CA GLY A 131 -16.13 4.98 -0.96
C GLY A 131 -17.11 4.43 0.09
N ARG A 132 -16.62 3.97 1.24
CA ARG A 132 -17.40 3.36 2.33
C ARG A 132 -17.03 3.96 3.68
N GLY A 133 -16.53 5.19 3.68
CA GLY A 133 -16.23 5.93 4.90
C GLY A 133 -14.97 5.49 5.65
N ASN A 134 -14.12 4.61 5.09
CA ASN A 134 -12.82 4.33 5.67
C ASN A 134 -11.76 5.21 5.04
N TYR A 135 -10.86 5.72 5.87
CA TYR A 135 -9.78 6.60 5.44
C TYR A 135 -8.44 5.93 5.67
N THR A 136 -7.57 5.90 4.67
CA THR A 136 -6.21 5.37 4.82
C THR A 136 -5.18 6.45 4.59
N LEU A 137 -4.30 6.66 5.57
CA LEU A 137 -3.20 7.61 5.50
C LEU A 137 -1.87 6.86 5.44
N GLY A 138 -1.12 7.08 4.35
CA GLY A 138 0.26 6.64 4.24
C GLY A 138 1.20 7.63 4.93
N LEU A 139 2.01 7.14 5.88
CA LEU A 139 3.05 7.91 6.55
C LEU A 139 4.41 7.48 5.98
N PRO A 140 5.11 8.34 5.23
CA PRO A 140 6.33 7.94 4.52
C PRO A 140 7.52 7.67 5.46
N GLU A 141 7.55 8.33 6.62
CA GLU A 141 8.68 8.28 7.55
C GLU A 141 8.19 8.04 8.99
N GLN A 142 8.73 7.05 9.70
CA GLN A 142 8.36 6.79 11.10
C GLN A 142 8.90 7.82 12.11
N ILE A 143 9.89 8.62 11.71
CA ILE A 143 10.58 9.60 12.56
C ILE A 143 9.72 10.80 12.96
N ILE A 144 8.52 10.93 12.39
CA ILE A 144 7.54 11.95 12.77
C ILE A 144 7.07 11.80 14.23
N PHE A 145 7.15 10.59 14.78
CA PHE A 145 6.77 10.31 16.16
C PHE A 145 7.91 10.67 17.13
N PRO A 146 7.67 11.49 18.17
CA PRO A 146 8.68 11.84 19.19
C PRO A 146 9.21 10.64 19.98
N GLU A 147 8.44 9.56 20.03
CA GLU A 147 8.82 8.34 20.75
C GLU A 147 9.91 7.54 20.02
N ILE A 148 10.20 7.85 18.75
CA ILE A 148 11.24 7.19 17.96
C ILE A 148 12.55 7.96 18.10
N ASP A 149 13.61 7.21 18.41
CA ASP A 149 14.98 7.72 18.49
C ASP A 149 15.62 7.64 17.10
N VAL A 150 15.94 8.81 16.55
CA VAL A 150 16.49 8.94 15.19
C VAL A 150 17.88 8.31 15.12
N ASP A 151 18.67 8.38 16.20
CA ASP A 151 20.05 7.87 16.21
C ASP A 151 20.12 6.34 16.25
N ARG A 152 19.04 5.70 16.70
CA ARG A 152 18.92 4.24 16.77
C ARG A 152 18.25 3.63 15.54
N THR A 153 17.76 4.45 14.62
CA THR A 153 17.01 3.98 13.45
C THR A 153 17.96 3.77 12.27
N ASP A 154 18.21 2.52 11.91
CA ASP A 154 19.13 2.18 10.81
C ASP A 154 18.57 2.54 9.42
N ARG A 155 17.24 2.43 9.25
CA ARG A 155 16.54 2.68 7.98
C ARG A 155 15.17 3.34 8.21
N ILE A 156 14.88 4.34 7.38
CA ILE A 156 13.56 4.99 7.32
C ILE A 156 12.59 4.06 6.59
N HIS A 157 11.48 3.75 7.24
CA HIS A 157 10.41 2.91 6.75
C HIS A 157 9.08 3.62 6.96
N GLY A 158 8.21 3.57 5.96
CA GLY A 158 6.85 4.07 6.09
C GLY A 158 5.95 3.16 6.93
N MET A 159 4.76 3.66 7.22
CA MET A 159 3.66 2.89 7.80
C MET A 159 2.32 3.41 7.28
N ASP A 160 1.34 2.54 7.21
CA ASP A 160 -0.01 2.88 6.79
C ASP A 160 -0.95 2.89 8.00
N VAL A 161 -1.78 3.92 8.10
CA VAL A 161 -2.77 4.08 9.16
C VAL A 161 -4.14 4.09 8.54
N ALA A 162 -4.92 3.04 8.79
CA ALA A 162 -6.31 2.94 8.38
C ALA A 162 -7.25 3.31 9.54
N PHE A 163 -8.07 4.33 9.31
CA PHE A 163 -9.16 4.77 10.17
C PHE A 163 -10.45 4.10 9.69
N VAL A 164 -10.97 3.19 10.49
CA VAL A 164 -12.22 2.50 10.19
C VAL A 164 -13.33 3.18 10.96
N THR A 165 -14.30 3.72 10.23
CA THR A 165 -15.46 4.40 10.78
C THR A 165 -16.72 3.54 10.61
N THR A 166 -17.83 4.00 11.18
CA THR A 166 -19.16 3.41 10.94
C THR A 166 -19.96 4.16 9.89
N ALA A 167 -19.40 5.20 9.26
CA ALA A 167 -20.12 5.97 8.25
C ALA A 167 -20.34 5.11 6.99
N GLU A 168 -21.43 5.38 6.28
CA GLU A 168 -21.74 4.67 5.04
C GLU A 168 -21.16 5.41 3.83
N THR A 169 -20.94 6.72 3.97
CA THR A 169 -20.45 7.60 2.91
C THR A 169 -19.14 8.28 3.30
N ASP A 170 -18.39 8.70 2.28
CA ASP A 170 -17.12 9.40 2.46
C ASP A 170 -17.31 10.81 3.00
N GLU A 171 -18.42 11.48 2.64
CA GLU A 171 -18.75 12.83 3.10
C GLU A 171 -18.92 12.89 4.63
N GLU A 172 -19.69 11.94 5.18
CA GLU A 172 -19.89 11.79 6.62
C GLU A 172 -18.57 11.53 7.36
N SER A 173 -17.71 10.70 6.77
CA SER A 173 -16.41 10.33 7.35
C SER A 173 -15.43 11.49 7.30
N TYR A 174 -15.45 12.25 6.21
CA TYR A 174 -14.65 13.46 6.04
C TYR A 174 -14.99 14.49 7.11
N GLU A 175 -16.28 14.81 7.29
CA GLU A 175 -16.70 15.77 8.31
C GLU A 175 -16.41 15.26 9.73
N LEU A 176 -16.57 13.95 10.00
CA LEU A 176 -16.16 13.35 11.27
C LEU A 176 -14.67 13.58 11.57
N LEU A 177 -13.79 13.24 10.63
CA LEU A 177 -12.34 13.36 10.81
C LEU A 177 -11.91 14.83 10.92
N LYS A 178 -12.53 15.71 10.14
CA LYS A 178 -12.31 17.16 10.16
C LYS A 178 -12.76 17.76 11.49
N ALA A 179 -13.92 17.39 12.02
CA ALA A 179 -14.40 17.82 13.33
C ALA A 179 -13.49 17.31 14.48
N LEU A 180 -12.91 16.12 14.34
CA LEU A 180 -11.91 15.59 15.26
C LEU A 180 -10.55 16.34 15.19
N GLY A 181 -10.34 17.15 14.15
CA GLY A 181 -9.17 18.03 14.00
C GLY A 181 -8.17 17.60 12.93
N MET A 182 -8.53 16.68 12.04
CA MET A 182 -7.65 16.25 10.96
C MET A 182 -7.40 17.40 9.96
N PRO A 183 -6.13 17.77 9.69
CA PRO A 183 -5.79 18.90 8.82
C PRO A 183 -5.83 18.47 7.34
N PHE A 184 -7.00 18.51 6.72
CA PHE A 184 -7.12 18.26 5.27
C PHE A 184 -6.57 19.43 4.45
N VAL A 185 -5.90 19.13 3.33
CA VAL A 185 -5.53 20.13 2.32
C VAL A 185 -6.82 20.69 1.72
N ARG A 186 -6.97 22.02 1.66
CA ARG A 186 -8.07 22.63 0.91
C ARG A 186 -7.80 22.42 -0.57
N ARG A 187 -8.75 21.82 -1.28
CA ARG A 187 -8.72 21.73 -2.75
C ARG A 187 -8.51 23.11 -3.35
N GLU A 188 -7.46 23.29 -4.14
CA GLU A 188 -7.49 24.26 -5.22
C GLU A 188 -8.26 23.58 -6.37
N GLU A 189 -9.32 24.22 -6.86
CA GLU A 189 -10.34 23.65 -7.76
C GLU A 189 -9.82 23.07 -9.10
N GLY A 190 -8.50 23.13 -9.38
CA GLY A 190 -7.88 22.64 -10.62
C GLY A 190 -7.18 21.28 -10.54
N GLU A 191 -6.89 20.74 -9.34
CA GLU A 191 -6.14 19.49 -9.21
C GLU A 191 -7.02 18.24 -9.36
N ASP A 192 -8.34 18.36 -9.20
CA ASP A 192 -9.31 17.27 -9.30
C ASP A 192 -9.57 16.84 -10.75
N GLU A 193 -9.62 17.79 -11.68
CA GLU A 193 -9.77 17.48 -13.11
C GLU A 193 -8.55 16.74 -13.62
N ALA A 194 -7.35 17.23 -13.31
CA ALA A 194 -6.09 16.62 -13.76
C ALA A 194 -5.88 15.20 -13.21
N ALA A 195 -6.20 14.95 -11.93
CA ALA A 195 -6.02 13.63 -11.34
C ALA A 195 -7.11 12.64 -11.75
N ALA A 196 -8.36 13.09 -11.91
CA ALA A 196 -9.43 12.25 -12.45
C ALA A 196 -9.19 11.92 -13.94
N GLU A 197 -8.60 12.85 -14.69
CA GLU A 197 -8.14 12.62 -16.06
C GLU A 197 -6.96 11.63 -16.08
N GLU A 198 -5.98 11.77 -15.19
CA GLU A 198 -4.85 10.83 -15.07
C GLU A 198 -5.28 9.42 -14.63
N GLU A 199 -6.21 9.29 -13.68
CA GLU A 199 -6.78 7.98 -13.31
C GLU A 199 -7.59 7.35 -14.44
N ARG A 200 -8.37 8.15 -15.18
CA ARG A 200 -9.09 7.67 -16.37
C ARG A 200 -8.12 7.24 -17.46
N GLU A 201 -7.10 8.04 -17.75
CA GLU A 201 -6.07 7.74 -18.74
C GLU A 201 -5.26 6.50 -18.33
N ARG A 202 -4.97 6.33 -17.03
CA ARG A 202 -4.31 5.14 -16.50
C ARG A 202 -5.19 3.91 -16.58
N ALA A 203 -6.47 4.01 -16.26
CA ALA A 203 -7.43 2.91 -16.38
C ALA A 203 -7.66 2.53 -17.85
N GLU A 204 -7.75 3.50 -18.75
CA GLU A 204 -7.83 3.28 -20.20
C GLU A 204 -6.55 2.64 -20.74
N ARG A 205 -5.37 3.08 -20.30
CA ARG A 205 -4.09 2.50 -20.68
C ARG A 205 -3.91 1.08 -20.13
N GLU A 206 -4.34 0.82 -18.90
CA GLU A 206 -4.31 -0.50 -18.29
C GLU A 206 -5.30 -1.45 -18.98
N ALA A 207 -6.51 -1.00 -19.30
CA ALA A 207 -7.49 -1.75 -20.08
C ALA A 207 -7.01 -2.02 -21.53
N ALA A 208 -6.35 -1.05 -22.17
CA ALA A 208 -5.78 -1.21 -23.51
C ALA A 208 -4.60 -2.21 -23.51
N LEU A 209 -3.74 -2.17 -22.49
CA LEU A 209 -2.67 -3.16 -22.32
C LEU A 209 -3.23 -4.55 -22.02
N GLN A 210 -4.31 -4.64 -21.24
CA GLN A 210 -4.98 -5.91 -20.96
C GLN A 210 -5.63 -6.49 -22.22
N ALA A 211 -6.32 -5.67 -23.02
CA ALA A 211 -6.90 -6.10 -24.29
C ALA A 211 -5.82 -6.53 -25.30
N ALA A 212 -4.71 -5.79 -25.40
CA ALA A 212 -3.59 -6.17 -26.25
C ALA A 212 -2.93 -7.48 -25.80
N ARG A 213 -2.86 -7.73 -24.48
CA ARG A 213 -2.34 -8.98 -23.93
C ARG A 213 -3.27 -10.16 -24.22
N GLU A 214 -4.58 -9.97 -24.06
CA GLU A 214 -5.59 -10.98 -24.42
C GLU A 214 -5.56 -11.28 -25.93
N GLU A 215 -5.31 -10.28 -26.78
CA GLU A 215 -5.19 -10.44 -28.23
C GLU A 215 -3.90 -11.17 -28.64
N THR A 216 -2.77 -10.93 -27.96
CA THR A 216 -1.53 -11.69 -28.21
C THR A 216 -1.58 -13.12 -27.68
N ASP A 217 -2.25 -13.35 -26.54
CA ASP A 217 -2.44 -14.69 -25.97
C ASP A 217 -3.33 -15.56 -26.89
N LEU A 218 -4.34 -14.97 -27.56
CA LEU A 218 -5.15 -15.64 -28.58
C LEU A 218 -4.38 -15.96 -29.87
N PHE A 219 -3.40 -15.13 -30.23
CA PHE A 219 -2.57 -15.35 -31.43
C PHE A 219 -1.56 -16.48 -31.21
N GLU A 220 -1.02 -16.64 -29.99
CA GLU A 220 -0.19 -17.80 -29.62
C GLU A 220 -1.00 -19.11 -29.55
N GLU A 221 -2.28 -19.07 -29.13
CA GLU A 221 -3.17 -20.25 -29.15
C GLU A 221 -3.58 -20.67 -30.59
N GLU A 222 -3.71 -19.72 -31.52
CA GLU A 222 -3.99 -20.04 -32.94
C GLU A 222 -2.75 -20.58 -33.69
N GLU A 223 -1.52 -20.24 -33.27
CA GLU A 223 -0.28 -20.77 -33.86
C GLU A 223 0.03 -22.22 -33.44
N GLU A 224 -0.55 -22.73 -32.34
CA GLU A 224 -0.40 -24.13 -31.90
C GLU A 224 -1.29 -25.14 -32.66
N ASP A 225 -2.25 -24.69 -33.47
CA ASP A 225 -3.24 -25.53 -34.17
C ASP A 225 -2.95 -25.72 -35.69
N GLU A 226 -1.72 -25.41 -36.17
CA GLU A 226 -1.30 -25.85 -37.51
C GLU A 226 -1.00 -27.37 -37.50
N PRO A 227 -1.67 -28.19 -38.33
CA PRO A 227 -1.37 -29.62 -38.39
C PRO A 227 0.01 -29.85 -39.01
N GLU A 228 0.90 -30.54 -38.27
CA GLU A 228 2.11 -31.16 -38.81
C GLU A 228 1.75 -31.93 -40.09
N SER A 229 2.27 -31.46 -41.22
CA SER A 229 2.15 -32.18 -42.49
C SER A 229 2.97 -33.48 -42.41
N PRO A 230 2.41 -34.64 -42.75
CA PRO A 230 3.10 -35.92 -42.59
C PRO A 230 4.28 -36.05 -43.56
N GLU A 231 5.40 -36.51 -43.02
CA GLU A 231 6.62 -36.87 -43.73
C GLU A 231 6.33 -37.78 -44.93
N ALA A 232 6.80 -37.39 -46.11
CA ALA A 232 6.94 -38.27 -47.25
C ALA A 232 8.40 -38.77 -47.32
N SER A 233 8.56 -40.08 -47.12
CA SER A 233 9.66 -40.94 -47.58
C SER A 233 10.36 -40.42 -48.84
N GLY A 234 11.68 -40.35 -48.96
CA GLY A 234 12.67 -41.36 -48.64
C GLY A 234 13.16 -41.98 -49.96
N GLU A 235 14.37 -41.64 -50.40
CA GLU A 235 15.20 -42.43 -51.32
C GLU A 235 16.64 -41.88 -51.27
N GLY A 236 17.59 -42.77 -50.99
CA GLY A 236 19.03 -42.51 -51.01
C GLY A 236 19.66 -42.96 -52.34
N GLU A 237 20.99 -43.00 -52.36
CA GLU A 237 21.89 -43.32 -53.48
C GLU A 237 22.04 -42.14 -54.48
N GLU A 238 23.22 -41.68 -54.90
CA GLU A 238 24.52 -42.31 -55.13
C GLU A 238 25.69 -41.31 -54.91
N ALA A 239 26.88 -41.85 -54.68
CA ALA A 239 28.17 -41.16 -54.69
C ALA A 239 28.86 -41.35 -56.05
N GLU A 240 29.57 -40.32 -56.53
CA GLU A 240 30.80 -40.34 -57.37
C GLU A 240 31.14 -38.87 -57.74
N GLY A 241 32.36 -38.35 -57.48
CA GLY A 241 33.45 -38.16 -58.49
C GLY A 241 33.15 -36.96 -59.41
N GLU A 242 33.96 -35.90 -59.62
CA GLU A 242 35.39 -35.84 -59.96
C GLU A 242 35.77 -34.34 -60.23
N GLU A 243 37.09 -34.02 -60.14
CA GLU A 243 37.89 -32.90 -60.74
C GLU A 243 37.55 -31.42 -60.38
N ALA A 244 38.40 -30.62 -59.71
CA ALA A 244 39.80 -30.17 -59.90
C ALA A 244 39.94 -28.86 -60.73
N GLU A 245 41.01 -28.10 -60.40
CA GLU A 245 41.49 -26.79 -60.91
C GLU A 245 40.96 -25.53 -60.17
N GLY A 246 41.76 -24.60 -59.63
CA GLY A 246 43.21 -24.41 -59.58
C GLY A 246 43.59 -23.08 -58.90
N GLU A 247 44.86 -23.00 -58.45
CA GLU A 247 45.74 -21.82 -58.26
C GLU A 247 45.46 -20.86 -57.06
N GLU A 248 46.30 -20.89 -56.01
CA GLU A 248 47.53 -20.07 -55.74
C GLU A 248 47.19 -18.62 -55.31
N GLU A 249 47.80 -17.93 -54.36
CA GLU A 249 48.97 -18.04 -53.48
C GLU A 249 48.73 -16.95 -52.38
N ASP A 250 48.87 -17.24 -51.09
CA ASP A 250 50.05 -16.96 -50.26
C ASP A 250 49.93 -15.68 -49.40
N ALA A 251 50.12 -15.85 -48.09
CA ALA A 251 50.60 -14.86 -47.13
C ALA A 251 50.80 -15.53 -45.77
N ALA A 252 51.91 -16.25 -45.66
CA ALA A 252 52.50 -16.66 -44.39
C ALA A 252 53.08 -15.47 -43.60
N GLN A 253 52.87 -15.47 -42.28
CA GLN A 253 53.80 -15.08 -41.19
C GLN A 253 52.97 -15.11 -39.88
N ALA A 254 52.96 -16.17 -39.06
CA ALA A 254 54.01 -16.81 -38.26
C ALA A 254 54.50 -16.00 -37.04
N GLU A 255 54.09 -16.50 -35.87
CA GLU A 255 54.74 -16.51 -34.54
C GLU A 255 54.96 -15.21 -33.76
N ALA A 256 54.26 -15.07 -32.62
CA ALA A 256 54.77 -15.50 -31.31
C ALA A 256 53.62 -15.66 -30.29
#